data_AF-A0A430PZ68-F1
#
_entry.id   AF-A0A430PZ68-F1
#
_cell.length_a   1.000
_cell.length_b   1.000
_cell.length_c   1.000
_cell.angle_alpha   90.00
_cell.angle_beta   90.00
_cell.angle_gamma   90.00
#
_symmetry.space_group_name_H-M   'P 1'
#
loop_
_entity.id
_entity.type
_entity.pdbx_description
1 polymer ?
#
loop_
_entity_poly.entity_id
_entity_poly.type
_entity_poly.pdbx_seq_one_letter_code
_entity_poly.pdbx_strand_id
1 'polypeptide(L)'
;MKRVRRLVVLAVQLAVIVCTSYQLTKLLFQFKWEEQFGLSRNDDGFSYSELPLETYSSSVGNLNQTYYTASQMKKYENKITLGFTEKDLEELYEVNSTPAAVNYTISYRMDSTIYVPYHNYIPFVASHGPDTKYVLPSHNYATGKSKMVAWFVSNCQPKGPRMMYVKELSRHIQVDIYGRCGTMTCPRKVDAQCFTLLGKHYKFYLSFENSLCPDYITEKFYGNALINNVIPVVMGASYEEYKRVAPPHSFIHVDQFESPEKLANYLKYLDRNDTAYNEYFSWHEHGTIGAWSPLPQCATCLFAHTAHKLKPYTFPNVSKWWNDACVGRKLRWNSVD
;
A
#
# COMPACT_ATOMS: atom_id res chain seq x y z
N MET A 1 3.53 -19.99 -33.36
CA MET A 1 2.48 -20.00 -32.31
C MET A 1 2.73 -20.97 -31.14
N LYS A 2 3.22 -22.21 -31.34
CA LYS A 2 3.48 -23.18 -30.23
C LYS A 2 4.65 -22.80 -29.29
N ARG A 3 5.68 -22.08 -29.77
CA ARG A 3 6.83 -21.63 -28.94
C ARG A 3 6.49 -20.51 -27.95
N VAL A 4 5.58 -19.60 -28.30
CA VAL A 4 5.14 -18.48 -27.44
C VAL A 4 4.29 -18.99 -26.27
N ARG A 5 3.47 -20.03 -26.49
CA ARG A 5 2.66 -20.67 -25.44
C ARG A 5 3.50 -21.34 -24.35
N ARG A 6 4.63 -21.99 -24.70
CA ARG A 6 5.55 -22.58 -23.70
C ARG A 6 6.28 -21.53 -22.85
N LEU A 7 6.58 -20.35 -23.41
CA LEU A 7 7.24 -19.26 -22.70
C LEU A 7 6.34 -18.60 -21.64
N VAL A 8 5.04 -18.47 -21.93
CA VAL A 8 4.05 -17.94 -20.97
C VAL A 8 3.82 -18.91 -19.81
N VAL A 9 3.75 -20.22 -20.09
CA VAL A 9 3.56 -21.25 -19.04
C VAL A 9 4.73 -21.28 -18.04
N LEU A 10 5.98 -21.11 -18.51
CA LEU A 10 7.16 -21.05 -17.65
C LEU A 10 7.25 -19.75 -16.84
N ALA A 11 6.83 -18.61 -17.42
CA ALA A 11 6.76 -17.33 -16.69
C ALA A 11 5.68 -17.33 -15.59
N VAL A 12 4.55 -18.02 -15.83
CA VAL A 12 3.49 -18.22 -14.84
C VAL A 12 3.96 -19.16 -13.72
N GLN A 13 4.73 -20.21 -14.02
CA GLN A 13 5.32 -21.08 -12.99
C GLN A 13 6.29 -20.32 -12.05
N LEU A 14 7.05 -19.36 -12.57
CA LEU A 14 7.93 -18.49 -11.78
C LEU A 14 7.17 -17.47 -10.92
N ALA A 15 6.04 -16.94 -11.41
CA ALA A 15 5.17 -16.07 -10.61
C ALA A 15 4.41 -16.85 -9.51
N VAL A 16 4.11 -18.13 -9.75
CA VAL A 16 3.35 -19.01 -8.84
C VAL A 16 4.16 -19.47 -7.63
N ILE A 17 5.49 -19.60 -7.72
CA ILE A 17 6.32 -20.04 -6.57
C ILE A 17 6.44 -18.96 -5.48
N VAL A 18 6.17 -17.68 -5.81
CA VAL A 18 6.17 -16.57 -4.84
C VAL A 18 4.76 -16.27 -4.29
N CYS A 19 3.73 -16.93 -4.81
CA CYS A 19 2.33 -16.74 -4.40
C CYS A 19 1.83 -17.85 -3.46
N THR A 20 2.42 -18.00 -2.27
CA THR A 20 1.80 -18.82 -1.22
C THR A 20 0.71 -18.03 -0.49
N SER A 21 -0.50 -18.01 -1.06
CA SER A 21 -1.71 -17.80 -0.26
C SER A 21 -2.71 -18.93 -0.53
N TYR A 22 -3.29 -19.43 0.55
CA TYR A 22 -4.24 -20.54 0.66
C TYR A 22 -5.41 -20.51 -0.36
N GLN A 23 -5.75 -19.32 -0.89
CA GLN A 23 -6.84 -19.12 -1.84
C GLN A 23 -6.46 -19.54 -3.28
N LEU A 24 -5.17 -19.50 -3.64
CA LEU A 24 -4.70 -19.87 -4.98
C LEU A 24 -4.83 -21.38 -5.23
N THR A 25 -4.58 -22.19 -4.21
CA THR A 25 -4.67 -23.65 -4.28
C THR A 25 -6.10 -24.10 -4.59
N LYS A 26 -7.11 -23.46 -4.00
CA LYS A 26 -8.52 -23.77 -4.27
C LYS A 26 -8.96 -23.39 -5.69
N LEU A 27 -8.46 -22.27 -6.21
CA LEU A 27 -8.75 -21.79 -7.58
C LEU A 27 -8.12 -22.69 -8.65
N LEU A 28 -6.94 -23.26 -8.37
CA LEU A 28 -6.26 -24.21 -9.25
C LEU A 28 -6.99 -25.56 -9.37
N PHE A 29 -7.74 -25.97 -8.34
CA PHE A 29 -8.53 -27.21 -8.36
C PHE A 29 -9.86 -27.11 -9.14
N GLN A 30 -10.41 -25.90 -9.31
CA GLN A 30 -11.72 -25.71 -9.96
C GLN A 30 -11.66 -25.52 -11.48
N PHE A 31 -10.53 -25.10 -12.04
CA PHE A 31 -10.36 -24.99 -13.48
C PHE A 31 -9.75 -26.27 -14.05
N LYS A 32 -10.50 -27.01 -14.87
CA LYS A 32 -9.97 -28.11 -15.70
C LYS A 32 -9.03 -27.56 -16.77
N TRP A 33 -7.79 -27.26 -16.38
CA TRP A 33 -6.72 -26.79 -17.27
C TRP A 33 -6.27 -27.87 -18.29
N GLU A 34 -6.60 -29.14 -18.05
CA GLU A 34 -6.16 -30.29 -18.86
C GLU A 34 -6.74 -30.28 -20.29
N GLU A 35 -8.02 -29.93 -20.46
CA GLU A 35 -8.72 -30.01 -21.75
C GLU A 35 -8.38 -28.85 -22.70
N GLN A 36 -8.02 -27.67 -22.18
CA GLN A 36 -7.82 -26.47 -23.02
C GLN A 36 -6.37 -26.29 -23.51
N PHE A 37 -5.40 -26.94 -22.85
CA PHE A 37 -3.97 -26.77 -23.13
C PHE A 37 -3.24 -28.05 -23.55
N GLY A 38 -3.94 -29.19 -23.64
CA GLY A 38 -3.40 -30.43 -24.19
C GLY A 38 -2.24 -31.01 -23.38
N LEU A 39 -2.34 -30.98 -22.06
CA LEU A 39 -1.43 -31.68 -21.16
C LEU A 39 -2.02 -33.07 -20.90
N SER A 40 -1.42 -34.12 -21.46
CA SER A 40 -1.76 -35.49 -21.04
C SER A 40 -1.10 -35.78 -19.70
N ARG A 41 -1.88 -36.38 -18.81
CA ARG A 41 -1.39 -37.03 -17.60
C ARG A 41 -0.52 -38.21 -18.03
N ASN A 42 0.79 -38.09 -17.91
CA ASN A 42 1.64 -39.27 -17.92
C ASN A 42 1.76 -39.71 -16.45
N ASP A 43 0.94 -40.70 -16.10
CA ASP A 43 1.24 -41.59 -15.00
C ASP A 43 2.64 -42.16 -15.26
N ASP A 44 3.59 -41.83 -14.39
CA ASP A 44 4.71 -42.67 -13.94
C ASP A 44 5.55 -41.83 -12.95
N GLY A 45 5.71 -42.39 -11.75
CA GLY A 45 6.18 -41.68 -10.55
C GLY A 45 7.55 -41.01 -10.68
N PHE A 46 7.65 -39.79 -10.15
CA PHE A 46 8.93 -39.12 -9.93
C PHE A 46 9.64 -39.72 -8.70
N SER A 47 10.83 -40.29 -8.92
CA SER A 47 11.75 -40.77 -7.87
C SER A 47 12.43 -39.59 -7.16
N TYR A 48 12.46 -39.62 -5.83
CA TYR A 48 12.94 -38.55 -4.94
C TYR A 48 14.46 -38.54 -4.70
N SER A 49 15.25 -39.32 -5.44
CA SER A 49 16.62 -39.69 -5.02
C SER A 49 17.79 -38.93 -5.67
N GLU A 50 17.58 -37.89 -6.48
CA GLU A 50 18.68 -37.25 -7.25
C GLU A 50 18.94 -35.76 -6.99
N LEU A 51 18.47 -35.17 -5.87
CA LEU A 51 18.74 -33.77 -5.56
C LEU A 51 19.50 -33.63 -4.22
N PRO A 52 20.69 -32.98 -4.19
CA PRO A 52 21.38 -32.70 -2.93
C PRO A 52 20.57 -31.69 -2.10
N LEU A 53 20.21 -32.10 -0.89
CA LEU A 53 19.48 -31.31 0.10
C LEU A 53 20.43 -30.35 0.83
N GLU A 54 20.47 -29.09 0.42
CA GLU A 54 20.81 -27.99 1.33
C GLU A 54 19.52 -27.31 1.79
N THR A 55 18.85 -27.96 2.74
CA THR A 55 17.61 -27.50 3.38
C THR A 55 17.90 -26.60 4.57
N TYR A 56 17.41 -25.36 4.55
CA TYR A 56 17.25 -24.56 5.76
C TYR A 56 15.84 -24.80 6.33
N SER A 57 15.77 -25.37 7.52
CA SER A 57 14.53 -25.67 8.23
C SER A 57 14.25 -24.57 9.26
N SER A 58 13.10 -23.90 9.17
CA SER A 58 12.54 -23.17 10.30
C SER A 58 11.12 -23.64 10.55
N SER A 59 10.89 -24.20 11.73
CA SER A 59 9.61 -24.75 12.17
C SER A 59 8.72 -23.66 12.75
N VAL A 60 7.70 -23.24 11.98
CA VAL A 60 6.50 -22.62 12.53
C VAL A 60 5.30 -23.44 12.03
N GLY A 61 4.83 -24.37 12.88
CA GLY A 61 3.62 -25.17 12.66
C GLY A 61 3.74 -26.29 11.61
N ASN A 62 3.99 -27.52 12.05
CA ASN A 62 3.74 -28.83 11.40
C ASN A 62 3.71 -28.99 9.85
N LEU A 63 4.46 -28.21 9.08
CA LEU A 63 4.70 -28.45 7.66
C LEU A 63 6.17 -28.13 7.32
N ASN A 64 6.92 -29.15 6.88
CA ASN A 64 8.26 -28.97 6.33
C ASN A 64 8.15 -28.25 4.97
N GLN A 65 8.76 -27.07 4.85
CA GLN A 65 8.89 -26.35 3.59
C GLN A 65 10.34 -26.39 3.09
N THR A 66 10.52 -26.68 1.80
CA THR A 66 11.82 -26.71 1.12
C THR A 66 11.98 -25.44 0.28
N TYR A 67 13.09 -24.72 0.45
CA TYR A 67 13.44 -23.52 -0.32
C TYR A 67 14.62 -23.82 -1.26
N TYR A 68 14.55 -23.36 -2.51
CA TYR A 68 15.62 -23.55 -3.52
C TYR A 68 16.43 -22.26 -3.72
N THR A 69 17.74 -22.37 -3.96
CA THR A 69 18.64 -21.23 -4.13
C THR A 69 18.80 -20.78 -5.59
N ALA A 70 19.11 -19.48 -5.78
CA ALA A 70 19.11 -18.77 -7.06
C ALA A 70 20.17 -19.23 -8.10
N SER A 71 21.08 -20.13 -7.75
CA SER A 71 22.22 -20.50 -8.61
C SER A 71 21.86 -21.45 -9.76
N GLN A 72 20.70 -22.12 -9.72
CA GLN A 72 20.32 -23.13 -10.71
C GLN A 72 19.49 -22.63 -11.91
N MET A 73 19.02 -21.37 -11.89
CA MET A 73 18.05 -20.87 -12.89
C MET A 73 18.66 -20.18 -14.12
N LYS A 74 19.99 -20.18 -14.29
CA LYS A 74 20.71 -19.45 -15.35
C LYS A 74 20.53 -19.99 -16.79
N LYS A 75 19.81 -21.12 -16.98
CA LYS A 75 19.69 -21.81 -18.29
C LYS A 75 18.44 -21.42 -19.11
N TYR A 76 17.53 -20.62 -18.57
CA TYR A 76 16.21 -20.36 -19.20
C TYR A 76 15.88 -18.87 -19.39
N GLU A 77 16.88 -18.05 -19.71
CA GLU A 77 16.70 -16.65 -20.11
C GLU A 77 15.90 -16.53 -21.42
N ASN A 78 14.59 -16.37 -21.30
CA ASN A 78 13.79 -15.58 -22.23
C ASN A 78 12.99 -14.56 -21.43
N LYS A 79 13.25 -13.29 -21.76
CA LYS A 79 13.39 -12.14 -20.87
C LYS A 79 12.06 -11.52 -20.41
N ILE A 80 11.59 -11.89 -19.23
CA ILE A 80 10.69 -11.04 -18.44
C ILE A 80 11.31 -10.88 -17.06
N THR A 81 11.89 -9.71 -16.79
CA THR A 81 12.35 -9.34 -15.44
C THR A 81 11.25 -8.51 -14.78
N LEU A 82 10.70 -9.02 -13.67
CA LEU A 82 9.76 -8.33 -12.80
C LEU A 82 10.51 -7.78 -11.59
N GLY A 83 10.37 -6.48 -11.30
CA GLY A 83 10.77 -5.90 -10.03
C GLY A 83 9.63 -5.98 -9.01
N PHE A 84 9.85 -6.66 -7.89
CA PHE A 84 9.00 -6.65 -6.69
C PHE A 84 9.71 -5.89 -5.58
N THR A 85 8.98 -5.14 -4.75
CA THR A 85 9.60 -4.32 -3.68
C THR A 85 8.85 -4.42 -2.34
N GLU A 86 7.95 -5.39 -2.17
CA GLU A 86 7.06 -5.44 -1.00
C GLU A 86 7.81 -5.74 0.32
N LYS A 87 8.92 -6.50 0.28
CA LYS A 87 9.70 -6.89 1.47
C LYS A 87 10.82 -5.90 1.84
N ASP A 88 11.17 -4.97 0.94
CA ASP A 88 12.20 -3.94 1.15
C ASP A 88 11.64 -2.68 1.84
N LEU A 89 10.34 -2.67 2.16
CA LEU A 89 9.59 -1.48 2.59
C LEU A 89 9.55 -1.25 4.10
N GLU A 90 9.97 -2.20 4.94
CA GLU A 90 10.06 -1.98 6.39
C GLU A 90 11.49 -1.81 6.92
N GLU A 91 12.50 -2.38 6.26
CA GLU A 91 13.90 -2.32 6.73
C GLU A 91 14.88 -2.30 5.56
N LEU A 92 15.25 -1.11 5.06
CA LEU A 92 16.36 -0.89 4.11
C LEU A 92 16.15 -1.66 2.78
N TYR A 93 16.42 -1.10 1.62
CA TYR A 93 17.74 -0.97 1.02
C TYR A 93 17.56 -0.07 -0.20
N GLU A 94 18.58 0.71 -0.54
CA GLU A 94 18.74 1.18 -1.91
C GLU A 94 18.65 -0.02 -2.85
N VAL A 95 18.02 0.14 -4.02
CA VAL A 95 17.96 -0.91 -5.02
C VAL A 95 19.37 -1.15 -5.60
N ASN A 96 20.22 -1.87 -4.86
CA ASN A 96 21.64 -2.04 -5.13
C ASN A 96 21.95 -3.27 -6.00
N SER A 97 20.96 -4.15 -6.23
CA SER A 97 21.15 -5.43 -6.93
C SER A 97 20.13 -5.74 -8.03
N THR A 98 19.32 -4.77 -8.50
CA THR A 98 18.45 -5.02 -9.67
C THR A 98 19.22 -4.84 -10.98
N PRO A 99 18.86 -5.59 -12.04
CA PRO A 99 19.30 -5.29 -13.39
C PRO A 99 19.07 -3.81 -13.72
N ALA A 100 20.03 -3.16 -14.38
CA ALA A 100 19.94 -1.74 -14.74
C ALA A 100 18.64 -1.40 -15.47
N ALA A 101 18.14 -2.33 -16.29
CA ALA A 101 16.85 -2.25 -16.94
C ALA A 101 15.91 -3.39 -16.55
N VAL A 102 14.66 -3.05 -16.24
CA VAL A 102 13.56 -4.02 -16.08
C VAL A 102 12.49 -3.75 -17.12
N ASN A 103 11.85 -4.80 -17.62
CA ASN A 103 10.78 -4.66 -18.60
C ASN A 103 9.49 -4.16 -17.94
N TYR A 104 9.17 -4.65 -16.75
CA TYR A 104 7.92 -4.35 -16.07
C TYR A 104 8.11 -4.18 -14.57
N THR A 105 7.27 -3.34 -13.96
CA THR A 105 7.31 -3.01 -12.53
C THR A 105 5.95 -3.27 -11.89
N ILE A 106 5.96 -3.72 -10.64
CA ILE A 106 4.76 -3.92 -9.82
C ILE A 106 4.97 -3.13 -8.54
N SER A 107 4.16 -2.08 -8.28
CA SER A 107 4.36 -1.24 -7.09
C SER A 107 3.14 -0.35 -6.78
N TYR A 108 3.19 0.35 -5.64
CA TYR A 108 2.22 1.40 -5.30
C TYR A 108 2.31 2.64 -6.21
N ARG A 109 3.32 2.77 -7.06
CA ARG A 109 3.40 3.93 -7.96
C ARG A 109 2.44 3.76 -9.13
N MET A 110 1.70 4.81 -9.46
CA MET A 110 0.73 4.79 -10.55
C MET A 110 1.41 4.69 -11.93
N ASP A 111 2.70 5.05 -12.03
CA ASP A 111 3.50 4.91 -13.25
C ASP A 111 4.19 3.54 -13.39
N SER A 112 3.87 2.57 -12.52
CA SER A 112 4.32 1.19 -12.66
C SER A 112 3.49 0.41 -13.68
N THR A 113 4.03 -0.71 -14.20
CA THR A 113 3.30 -1.56 -15.16
C THR A 113 2.04 -2.17 -14.55
N ILE A 114 2.14 -2.62 -13.29
CA ILE A 114 1.01 -3.11 -12.50
C ILE A 114 0.96 -2.28 -11.22
N TYR A 115 -0.01 -1.38 -11.16
CA TYR A 115 -0.28 -0.56 -9.99
C TYR A 115 -0.97 -1.38 -8.88
N VAL A 116 -0.33 -1.45 -7.71
CA VAL A 116 -0.77 -2.18 -6.52
C VAL A 116 -0.76 -1.22 -5.33
N PRO A 117 -1.81 -0.40 -5.15
CA PRO A 117 -1.91 0.44 -3.97
C PRO A 117 -2.15 -0.38 -2.69
N TYR A 118 -1.85 0.23 -1.55
CA TYR A 118 -2.10 -0.37 -0.24
C TYR A 118 -3.59 -0.61 0.01
N HIS A 119 -4.44 0.33 -0.39
CA HIS A 119 -5.91 0.24 -0.42
C HIS A 119 -6.45 1.12 -1.54
N ASN A 120 -7.74 1.00 -1.84
CA ASN A 120 -8.41 1.81 -2.84
C ASN A 120 -9.78 2.30 -2.34
N TYR A 121 -10.16 3.52 -2.71
CA TYR A 121 -11.55 3.94 -2.62
C TYR A 121 -12.33 3.35 -3.79
N ILE A 122 -13.47 2.72 -3.48
CA ILE A 122 -14.39 2.12 -4.45
C ILE A 122 -15.68 2.93 -4.41
N PRO A 123 -15.91 3.85 -5.35
CA PRO A 123 -17.16 4.59 -5.40
C PRO A 123 -18.31 3.65 -5.80
N PHE A 124 -19.48 3.81 -5.20
CA PHE A 124 -20.67 3.01 -5.53
C PHE A 124 -21.21 3.34 -6.93
N VAL A 125 -20.89 4.54 -7.43
CA VAL A 125 -21.15 4.96 -8.80
C VAL A 125 -19.83 5.28 -9.50
N ALA A 126 -19.63 4.74 -10.71
CA ALA A 126 -18.35 4.82 -11.43
C ALA A 126 -17.92 6.26 -11.76
N SER A 127 -18.84 7.22 -11.75
CA SER A 127 -18.55 8.64 -11.95
C SER A 127 -19.54 9.48 -11.16
N HIS A 128 -19.02 10.30 -10.26
CA HIS A 128 -19.80 11.37 -9.65
C HIS A 128 -19.99 12.48 -10.68
N GLY A 129 -21.21 12.61 -11.20
CA GLY A 129 -21.58 13.74 -12.05
C GLY A 129 -21.64 15.06 -11.26
N PRO A 130 -21.72 16.21 -11.95
CA PRO A 130 -21.83 17.53 -11.30
C PRO A 130 -23.03 17.66 -10.35
N ASP A 131 -24.06 16.83 -10.52
CA ASP A 131 -25.25 16.79 -9.66
C ASP A 131 -25.10 15.90 -8.42
N THR A 132 -23.94 15.26 -8.20
CA THR A 132 -23.71 14.42 -7.02
C THR A 132 -23.73 15.27 -5.76
N LYS A 133 -24.74 15.06 -4.91
CA LYS A 133 -24.88 15.77 -3.64
C LYS A 133 -24.26 14.98 -2.50
N TYR A 134 -23.14 15.49 -1.98
CA TYR A 134 -22.55 15.01 -0.73
C TYR A 134 -23.32 15.59 0.46
N VAL A 135 -24.45 14.96 0.77
CA VAL A 135 -25.28 15.36 1.91
C VAL A 135 -24.55 15.03 3.21
N LEU A 136 -24.77 15.83 4.25
CA LEU A 136 -24.27 15.53 5.59
C LEU A 136 -24.79 14.16 6.06
N PRO A 137 -23.94 13.35 6.70
CA PRO A 137 -24.38 12.08 7.27
C PRO A 137 -25.46 12.30 8.34
N SER A 138 -26.39 11.36 8.45
CA SER A 138 -27.43 11.37 9.50
C SER A 138 -26.84 11.17 10.91
N HIS A 139 -25.70 10.50 10.99
CA HIS A 139 -24.94 10.27 12.21
C HIS A 139 -23.88 11.37 12.42
N ASN A 140 -23.85 11.96 13.61
CA ASN A 140 -22.79 12.89 13.99
C ASN A 140 -21.53 12.12 14.43
N TYR A 141 -20.53 12.07 13.55
CA TYR A 141 -19.24 11.43 13.77
C TYR A 141 -18.38 12.10 14.84
N ALA A 142 -18.70 13.31 15.31
CA ALA A 142 -18.02 13.95 16.43
C ALA A 142 -18.51 13.41 17.79
N THR A 143 -19.68 12.76 17.84
CA THR A 143 -20.32 12.33 19.09
C THR A 143 -19.41 11.40 19.89
N GLY A 144 -19.15 11.75 21.15
CA GLY A 144 -18.34 10.96 22.08
C GLY A 144 -16.81 11.08 21.89
N LYS A 145 -16.34 11.73 20.82
CA LYS A 145 -14.92 12.04 20.63
C LYS A 145 -14.55 13.26 21.47
N SER A 146 -13.67 13.07 22.44
CA SER A 146 -13.21 14.10 23.38
C SER A 146 -11.76 14.53 23.18
N LYS A 147 -11.02 13.83 22.31
CA LYS A 147 -9.62 14.10 22.02
C LYS A 147 -9.44 14.61 20.59
N MET A 148 -8.44 15.46 20.41
CA MET A 148 -8.20 16.11 19.12
C MET A 148 -7.39 15.22 18.18
N VAL A 149 -6.08 15.07 18.43
CA VAL A 149 -5.14 14.47 17.48
C VAL A 149 -4.41 13.29 18.09
N ALA A 150 -4.43 12.15 17.40
CA ALA A 150 -3.58 11.00 17.70
C ALA A 150 -2.53 10.77 16.60
N TRP A 151 -1.37 10.24 16.99
CA TRP A 151 -0.36 9.78 16.05
C TRP A 151 0.26 8.46 16.51
N PHE A 152 0.12 7.41 15.72
CA PHE A 152 0.74 6.10 16.03
C PHE A 152 2.01 5.96 15.19
N VAL A 153 3.16 5.93 15.85
CA VAL A 153 4.47 6.00 15.19
C VAL A 153 5.53 5.17 15.90
N SER A 154 6.30 4.43 15.12
CA SER A 154 7.39 3.57 15.64
C SER A 154 8.74 3.75 14.92
N ASN A 155 8.75 4.39 13.75
CA ASN A 155 9.98 4.79 13.08
C ASN A 155 10.30 6.26 13.41
N CYS A 156 11.27 6.47 14.30
CA CYS A 156 11.62 7.80 14.81
C CYS A 156 12.73 8.49 14.00
N GLN A 157 13.28 7.79 13.00
CA GLN A 157 14.29 8.33 12.06
C GLN A 157 13.79 8.14 10.62
N PRO A 158 12.64 8.75 10.27
CA PRO A 158 12.12 8.70 8.91
C PRO A 158 13.03 9.48 7.94
N LYS A 159 12.96 9.15 6.65
CA LYS A 159 13.64 9.94 5.61
C LYS A 159 12.93 11.29 5.36
N GLY A 160 11.62 11.36 5.64
CA GLY A 160 10.79 12.56 5.50
C GLY A 160 10.75 13.46 6.75
N PRO A 161 10.18 14.67 6.64
CA PRO A 161 10.24 15.70 7.68
C PRO A 161 9.21 15.54 8.82
N ARG A 162 8.49 14.42 8.88
CA ARG A 162 7.31 14.26 9.77
C ARG A 162 7.61 14.48 11.25
N MET A 163 8.81 14.13 11.73
CA MET A 163 9.18 14.33 13.14
C MET A 163 9.26 15.83 13.46
N MET A 164 9.88 16.61 12.57
CA MET A 164 10.00 18.06 12.73
C MET A 164 8.64 18.74 12.62
N TYR A 165 7.81 18.32 11.65
CA TYR A 165 6.48 18.88 11.47
C TYR A 165 5.59 18.61 12.70
N VAL A 166 5.58 17.39 13.24
CA VAL A 166 4.81 17.08 14.45
C VAL A 166 5.35 17.85 15.65
N LYS A 167 6.67 17.99 15.79
CA LYS A 167 7.26 18.81 16.86
C LYS A 167 6.73 20.25 16.83
N GLU A 168 6.66 20.85 15.65
CA GLU A 168 6.11 22.21 15.48
C GLU A 168 4.60 22.25 15.71
N LEU A 169 3.85 21.33 15.11
CA LEU A 169 2.40 21.22 15.28
C LEU A 169 2.00 21.08 16.76
N SER A 170 2.73 20.27 17.52
CA SER A 170 2.50 20.03 18.95
C SER A 170 2.66 21.27 19.83
N ARG A 171 3.26 22.36 19.33
CA ARG A 171 3.29 23.66 20.03
C ARG A 171 1.95 24.37 19.98
N HIS A 172 1.12 24.05 18.99
CA HIS A 172 -0.12 24.76 18.68
C HIS A 172 -1.38 23.93 18.99
N ILE A 173 -1.27 22.61 19.07
CA ILE A 173 -2.38 21.70 19.38
C ILE A 173 -1.85 20.46 20.13
N GLN A 174 -2.64 19.90 21.04
CA GLN A 174 -2.27 18.65 21.70
C GLN A 174 -2.26 17.48 20.70
N VAL A 175 -1.12 16.80 20.61
CA VAL A 175 -0.95 15.58 19.82
C VAL A 175 -0.58 14.43 20.77
N ASP A 176 -1.46 13.45 20.89
CA ASP A 176 -1.21 12.25 21.67
C ASP A 176 -0.41 11.24 20.81
N ILE A 177 0.87 11.06 21.14
CA ILE A 177 1.82 10.26 20.35
C ILE A 177 1.98 8.87 20.98
N TYR A 178 1.56 7.84 20.24
CA TYR A 178 1.66 6.44 20.63
C TYR A 178 2.78 5.71 19.89
N GLY A 179 3.42 4.77 20.57
CA GLY A 179 4.47 3.92 20.02
C GLY A 179 5.88 4.40 20.40
N ARG A 180 6.90 3.87 19.73
CA ARG A 180 8.31 4.04 20.13
C ARG A 180 8.80 5.49 20.14
N CYS A 181 8.13 6.38 19.41
CA CYS A 181 8.53 7.79 19.29
C CYS A 181 7.71 8.74 20.18
N GLY A 182 6.83 8.19 21.02
CA GLY A 182 5.98 8.94 21.92
C GLY A 182 6.02 8.40 23.35
N THR A 183 5.17 8.96 24.20
CA THR A 183 5.05 8.57 25.61
C THR A 183 3.87 7.63 25.87
N MET A 184 2.98 7.45 24.89
CA MET A 184 1.81 6.60 25.02
C MET A 184 2.04 5.24 24.37
N THR A 185 1.36 4.21 24.87
CA THR A 185 1.57 2.83 24.41
C THR A 185 0.34 2.30 23.68
N CYS A 186 0.56 1.82 22.47
CA CYS A 186 -0.35 0.94 21.74
C CYS A 186 0.47 -0.26 21.25
N PRO A 187 0.48 -1.38 21.97
CA PRO A 187 1.25 -2.55 21.55
C PRO A 187 0.64 -3.20 20.30
N ARG A 188 1.49 -3.64 19.36
CA ARG A 188 1.07 -4.31 18.11
C ARG A 188 0.15 -5.53 18.32
N LYS A 189 0.32 -6.22 19.45
CA LYS A 189 -0.52 -7.37 19.83
C LYS A 189 -2.00 -7.00 20.03
N VAL A 190 -2.31 -5.72 20.20
CA VAL A 190 -3.65 -5.18 20.45
C VAL A 190 -4.01 -4.04 19.49
N ASP A 191 -3.46 -4.02 18.29
CA ASP A 191 -3.70 -2.97 17.28
C ASP A 191 -5.20 -2.72 17.05
N ALA A 192 -6.02 -3.77 16.99
CA ALA A 192 -7.47 -3.65 16.87
C ALA A 192 -8.09 -2.83 18.02
N GLN A 193 -7.63 -3.00 19.26
CA GLN A 193 -8.12 -2.23 20.41
C GLN A 193 -7.68 -0.77 20.33
N CYS A 194 -6.47 -0.51 19.83
CA CYS A 194 -6.00 0.85 19.63
C CYS A 194 -6.76 1.59 18.54
N PHE A 195 -7.11 0.91 17.45
CA PHE A 195 -7.93 1.48 16.40
C PHE A 195 -9.38 1.71 16.86
N THR A 196 -9.94 0.83 17.70
CA THR A 196 -11.19 1.11 18.40
C THR A 196 -11.09 2.35 19.29
N LEU A 197 -10.01 2.48 20.07
CA LEU A 197 -9.75 3.66 20.89
C LEU A 197 -9.62 4.92 20.03
N LEU A 198 -8.94 4.82 18.89
CA LEU A 198 -8.77 5.90 17.93
C LEU A 198 -10.13 6.39 17.42
N GLY A 199 -10.93 5.48 16.86
CA GLY A 199 -12.27 5.77 16.34
C GLY A 199 -13.24 6.28 17.40
N LYS A 200 -13.12 5.82 18.65
CA LYS A 200 -14.01 6.24 19.74
C LYS A 200 -13.69 7.62 20.31
N HIS A 201 -12.41 7.97 20.42
CA HIS A 201 -11.99 9.12 21.21
C HIS A 201 -11.41 10.28 20.41
N TYR A 202 -10.83 10.05 19.23
CA TYR A 202 -10.11 11.09 18.49
C TYR A 202 -10.87 11.57 17.27
N LYS A 203 -10.81 12.89 17.03
CA LYS A 203 -11.32 13.54 15.82
C LYS A 203 -10.36 13.42 14.63
N PHE A 204 -9.06 13.52 14.88
CA PHE A 204 -8.03 13.54 13.86
C PHE A 204 -6.94 12.50 14.11
N TYR A 205 -6.41 11.94 13.02
CA TYR A 205 -5.26 11.05 13.04
C TYR A 205 -4.18 11.56 12.09
N LEU A 206 -2.93 11.62 12.57
CA LEU A 206 -1.80 12.00 11.71
C LEU A 206 -1.36 10.80 10.86
N SER A 207 -1.85 10.75 9.62
CA SER A 207 -1.48 9.77 8.60
C SER A 207 -0.18 10.17 7.89
N PHE A 208 0.88 10.43 8.66
CA PHE A 208 2.15 10.94 8.14
C PHE A 208 3.08 9.80 7.67
N GLU A 209 3.38 9.81 6.39
CA GLU A 209 4.24 8.82 5.75
C GLU A 209 5.72 8.99 6.11
N ASN A 210 6.47 7.89 5.98
CA ASN A 210 7.89 7.88 6.33
C ASN A 210 8.74 8.78 5.42
N SER A 211 8.26 9.10 4.21
CA SER A 211 8.98 9.82 3.16
C SER A 211 7.99 10.61 2.29
N LEU A 212 8.46 11.69 1.66
CA LEU A 212 7.67 12.45 0.69
C LEU A 212 7.85 11.88 -0.72
N CYS A 213 7.17 10.78 -1.01
CA CYS A 213 7.32 10.06 -2.29
C CYS A 213 6.03 10.15 -3.12
N PRO A 214 6.12 10.14 -4.45
CA PRO A 214 4.96 10.13 -5.33
C PRO A 214 4.12 8.88 -5.06
N ASP A 215 2.80 9.04 -5.01
CA ASP A 215 1.80 7.98 -4.81
C ASP A 215 1.95 7.12 -3.54
N TYR A 216 2.90 7.45 -2.65
CA TYR A 216 3.14 6.68 -1.43
C TYR A 216 2.07 7.02 -0.39
N ILE A 217 0.95 6.31 -0.47
CA ILE A 217 -0.24 6.46 0.38
C ILE A 217 -0.61 5.08 0.92
N THR A 218 -0.49 4.91 2.24
CA THR A 218 -0.41 3.57 2.86
C THR A 218 -1.61 3.24 3.76
N GLU A 219 -1.49 2.17 4.55
CA GLU A 219 -2.44 1.82 5.61
C GLU A 219 -2.70 2.97 6.59
N LYS A 220 -1.75 3.90 6.77
CA LYS A 220 -1.92 5.06 7.66
C LYS A 220 -3.07 5.95 7.24
N PHE A 221 -3.27 6.12 5.94
CA PHE A 221 -4.37 6.92 5.40
C PHE A 221 -5.68 6.13 5.43
N TYR A 222 -5.65 4.91 4.88
CA TYR A 222 -6.85 4.11 4.71
C TYR A 222 -7.24 3.33 5.96
N GLY A 223 -6.44 2.32 6.32
CA GLY A 223 -6.73 1.37 7.39
C GLY A 223 -6.77 2.00 8.78
N ASN A 224 -5.85 2.93 9.06
CA ASN A 224 -5.76 3.52 10.39
C ASN A 224 -6.80 4.63 10.59
N ALA A 225 -7.01 5.49 9.59
CA ALA A 225 -7.90 6.66 9.73
C ALA A 225 -9.28 6.44 9.12
N LEU A 226 -9.38 6.32 7.79
CA LEU A 226 -10.67 6.30 7.08
C LEU A 226 -11.56 5.13 7.55
N ILE A 227 -11.02 3.91 7.64
CA ILE A 227 -11.78 2.74 8.10
C ILE A 227 -12.25 2.87 9.55
N ASN A 228 -11.55 3.65 10.38
CA ASN A 228 -11.89 3.86 11.80
C ASN A 228 -12.68 5.15 12.07
N ASN A 229 -13.28 5.75 11.04
CA ASN A 229 -14.10 6.96 11.17
C ASN A 229 -13.36 8.12 11.88
N VAL A 230 -12.11 8.36 11.48
CA VAL A 230 -11.28 9.47 11.96
C VAL A 230 -10.77 10.26 10.76
N ILE A 231 -10.77 11.59 10.83
CA ILE A 231 -10.30 12.42 9.72
C ILE A 231 -8.76 12.29 9.63
N PRO A 232 -8.22 11.78 8.51
CA PRO A 232 -6.78 11.75 8.27
C PRO A 232 -6.24 13.15 8.00
N VAL A 233 -5.24 13.55 8.78
CA VAL A 233 -4.34 14.65 8.47
C VAL A 233 -3.09 14.07 7.82
N VAL A 234 -2.87 14.35 6.54
CA VAL A 234 -1.93 13.61 5.69
C VAL A 234 -0.68 14.41 5.35
N MET A 235 0.43 13.68 5.21
CA MET A 235 1.72 14.16 4.73
C MET A 235 2.45 12.99 4.07
N GLY A 236 2.92 13.16 2.84
CA GLY A 236 3.60 12.10 2.09
C GLY A 236 3.63 12.42 0.60
N ALA A 237 2.72 11.80 -0.16
CA ALA A 237 2.39 12.25 -1.50
C ALA A 237 1.82 13.68 -1.50
N SER A 238 1.72 14.32 -2.67
CA SER A 238 1.17 15.67 -2.82
C SER A 238 -0.35 15.68 -2.67
N TYR A 239 -0.91 16.88 -2.43
CA TYR A 239 -2.36 17.07 -2.35
C TYR A 239 -3.11 16.50 -3.56
N GLU A 240 -2.61 16.72 -4.78
CA GLU A 240 -3.25 16.23 -6.01
C GLU A 240 -3.15 14.70 -6.16
N GLU A 241 -2.07 14.08 -5.67
CA GLU A 241 -1.92 12.62 -5.65
C GLU A 241 -2.90 11.98 -4.66
N TYR A 242 -3.06 12.55 -3.45
CA TYR A 242 -4.11 12.11 -2.52
C TYR A 242 -5.51 12.30 -3.10
N LYS A 243 -5.81 13.47 -3.67
CA LYS A 243 -7.12 13.79 -4.25
C LYS A 243 -7.54 12.81 -5.36
N ARG A 244 -6.58 12.24 -6.09
CA ARG A 244 -6.84 11.27 -7.15
C ARG A 244 -7.35 9.91 -6.64
N VAL A 245 -6.97 9.52 -5.42
CA VAL A 245 -7.22 8.16 -4.89
C VAL A 245 -8.07 8.14 -3.61
N ALA A 246 -8.27 9.29 -2.99
CA ALA A 246 -9.06 9.45 -1.78
C ALA A 246 -10.56 9.56 -2.09
N PRO A 247 -11.44 9.18 -1.13
CA PRO A 247 -12.82 9.61 -1.19
C PRO A 247 -12.91 11.15 -1.25
N PRO A 248 -13.89 11.72 -1.96
CA PRO A 248 -14.05 13.17 -2.07
C PRO A 248 -14.20 13.83 -0.69
N HIS A 249 -13.51 14.94 -0.48
CA HIS A 249 -13.55 15.73 0.76
C HIS A 249 -13.36 14.88 2.04
N SER A 250 -12.43 13.92 2.05
CA SER A 250 -12.25 12.98 3.18
C SER A 250 -10.99 13.19 4.01
N PHE A 251 -10.14 14.16 3.66
CA PHE A 251 -8.83 14.33 4.26
C PHE A 251 -8.36 15.78 4.32
N ILE A 252 -7.40 16.04 5.21
CA ILE A 252 -6.76 17.34 5.39
C ILE A 252 -5.28 17.18 5.06
N HIS A 253 -4.78 17.87 4.05
CA HIS A 253 -3.37 17.82 3.67
C HIS A 253 -2.60 19.00 4.27
N VAL A 254 -1.40 18.73 4.80
CA VAL A 254 -0.57 19.77 5.46
C VAL A 254 -0.28 20.97 4.55
N ASP A 255 -0.01 20.74 3.26
CA ASP A 255 0.29 21.81 2.28
C ASP A 255 -0.90 22.73 1.91
N GLN A 256 -2.11 22.41 2.37
CA GLN A 256 -3.23 23.35 2.26
C GLN A 256 -3.05 24.57 3.18
N PHE A 257 -2.12 24.50 4.13
CA PHE A 257 -1.86 25.53 5.13
C PHE A 257 -0.45 26.10 4.97
N GLU A 258 -0.30 27.37 5.32
CA GLU A 258 1.00 28.06 5.30
C GLU A 258 1.94 27.59 6.40
N SER A 259 1.40 27.11 7.52
CA SER A 259 2.17 26.65 8.68
C SER A 259 1.43 25.61 9.52
N PRO A 260 2.13 24.84 10.36
CA PRO A 260 1.51 23.95 11.35
C PRO A 260 0.55 24.66 12.31
N GLU A 261 0.79 25.95 12.62
CA GLU A 261 -0.13 26.76 13.42
C GLU A 261 -1.47 26.98 12.70
N LYS A 262 -1.43 27.31 11.39
CA LYS A 262 -2.65 27.49 10.59
C LYS A 262 -3.44 26.19 10.48
N LEU A 263 -2.74 25.06 10.32
CA LEU A 263 -3.36 23.74 10.40
C LEU A 263 -3.99 23.51 11.78
N ALA A 264 -3.27 23.74 12.88
CA ALA A 264 -3.80 23.58 14.24
C ALA A 264 -5.06 24.42 14.48
N ASN A 265 -5.09 25.67 14.00
CA ASN A 265 -6.27 26.52 14.11
C ASN A 265 -7.46 25.99 13.31
N TYR A 266 -7.21 25.41 12.13
CA TYR A 266 -8.26 24.75 11.35
C TYR A 266 -8.80 23.49 12.06
N LEU A 267 -7.93 22.68 12.67
CA LEU A 267 -8.36 21.52 13.45
C LEU A 267 -9.19 21.94 14.69
N LYS A 268 -8.83 23.04 15.37
CA LYS A 268 -9.63 23.62 16.47
C LYS A 268 -10.99 24.16 16.00
N TYR A 269 -11.05 24.72 14.79
CA TYR A 269 -12.31 25.14 14.19
C TYR A 269 -13.24 23.94 13.97
N LEU A 270 -12.73 22.88 13.32
CA LEU A 270 -13.49 21.64 13.10
C LEU A 270 -13.88 20.96 14.42
N ASP A 271 -13.04 21.03 15.45
CA ASP A 271 -13.38 20.50 16.77
C ASP A 271 -14.60 21.19 17.40
N ARG A 272 -14.77 22.50 17.16
CA ARG A 272 -15.88 23.31 17.69
C ARG A 272 -17.09 23.41 16.76
N ASN A 273 -16.98 22.89 15.54
CA ASN A 273 -18.04 22.95 14.53
C ASN A 273 -18.33 21.55 13.99
N ASP A 274 -19.28 20.88 14.65
CA ASP A 274 -19.70 19.53 14.25
C ASP A 274 -20.24 19.49 12.81
N THR A 275 -20.93 20.53 12.33
CA THR A 275 -21.40 20.55 10.94
C THR A 275 -20.22 20.47 9.97
N ALA A 276 -19.22 21.34 10.11
CA ALA A 276 -18.03 21.33 9.26
C ALA A 276 -17.18 20.06 9.44
N TYR A 277 -17.12 19.50 10.65
CA TYR A 277 -16.45 18.22 10.89
C TYR A 277 -17.14 17.07 10.16
N ASN A 278 -18.48 17.03 10.16
CA ASN A 278 -19.25 15.95 9.53
C ASN A 278 -19.26 15.99 8.00
N GLU A 279 -18.95 17.14 7.37
CA GLU A 279 -18.75 17.22 5.92
C GLU A 279 -17.68 16.23 5.44
N TYR A 280 -16.64 15.99 6.25
CA TYR A 280 -15.57 15.03 5.95
C TYR A 280 -16.01 13.56 5.88
N PHE A 281 -17.24 13.26 6.29
CA PHE A 281 -17.81 11.92 6.33
C PHE A 281 -18.92 11.71 5.29
N SER A 282 -19.28 12.74 4.50
CA SER A 282 -20.32 12.63 3.47
C SER A 282 -20.03 11.60 2.36
N TRP A 283 -18.76 11.19 2.21
CA TRP A 283 -18.37 10.17 1.25
C TRP A 283 -18.84 8.74 1.61
N HIS A 284 -19.25 8.47 2.85
CA HIS A 284 -19.63 7.13 3.32
C HIS A 284 -20.84 6.55 2.56
N GLU A 285 -21.77 7.41 2.13
CA GLU A 285 -22.94 7.01 1.32
C GLU A 285 -22.60 6.81 -0.17
N HIS A 286 -21.36 7.12 -0.57
CA HIS A 286 -20.96 7.23 -1.96
C HIS A 286 -19.86 6.24 -2.36
N GLY A 287 -19.27 5.55 -1.40
CA GLY A 287 -18.31 4.49 -1.67
C GLY A 287 -17.77 3.88 -0.40
N THR A 288 -16.88 2.91 -0.59
CA THR A 288 -16.23 2.19 0.51
C THR A 288 -14.72 2.16 0.31
N ILE A 289 -13.98 1.90 1.38
CA ILE A 289 -12.57 1.55 1.28
C ILE A 289 -12.49 0.06 1.00
N GLY A 290 -11.92 -0.30 -0.14
CA GLY A 290 -11.66 -1.69 -0.51
C GLY A 290 -10.79 -2.36 0.54
N ALA A 291 -11.30 -3.43 1.15
CA ALA A 291 -10.54 -4.25 2.05
C ALA A 291 -9.51 -5.05 1.25
N TRP A 292 -8.23 -4.80 1.54
CA TRP A 292 -7.10 -5.70 1.27
C TRP A 292 -6.86 -6.15 -0.19
N SER A 293 -5.78 -5.58 -0.72
CA SER A 293 -4.95 -6.01 -1.86
C SER A 293 -5.67 -6.12 -3.22
N PRO A 294 -5.31 -5.28 -4.21
CA PRO A 294 -5.73 -5.50 -5.59
C PRO A 294 -5.02 -6.75 -6.09
N LEU A 295 -5.59 -7.94 -5.82
CA LEU A 295 -5.04 -9.28 -6.03
C LEU A 295 -3.86 -9.26 -7.02
N PRO A 296 -2.63 -8.94 -6.56
CA PRO A 296 -1.53 -8.66 -7.46
C PRO A 296 -1.24 -9.89 -8.31
N GLN A 297 -1.55 -11.08 -7.79
CA GLN A 297 -1.57 -12.35 -8.50
C GLN A 297 -2.49 -12.37 -9.72
N CYS A 298 -3.71 -11.82 -9.63
CA CYS A 298 -4.66 -11.79 -10.74
C CYS A 298 -4.22 -10.81 -11.82
N ALA A 299 -3.77 -9.60 -11.40
CA ALA A 299 -3.24 -8.61 -12.32
C ALA A 299 -1.97 -9.12 -13.02
N THR A 300 -1.07 -9.77 -12.28
CA THR A 300 0.15 -10.40 -12.81
C THR A 300 -0.18 -11.55 -13.75
N CYS A 301 -1.17 -12.39 -13.43
CA CYS A 301 -1.62 -13.48 -14.29
C CYS A 301 -2.19 -12.94 -15.62
N LEU A 302 -3.12 -11.99 -15.55
CA LEU A 302 -3.67 -11.33 -16.74
C LEU A 302 -2.56 -10.68 -17.57
N PHE A 303 -1.63 -10.00 -16.91
CA PHE A 303 -0.47 -9.38 -17.53
C PHE A 303 0.40 -10.42 -18.25
N ALA A 304 0.75 -11.54 -17.61
CA ALA A 304 1.54 -12.61 -18.23
C ALA A 304 0.88 -13.17 -19.50
N HIS A 305 -0.45 -13.27 -19.53
CA HIS A 305 -1.21 -13.72 -20.69
C HIS A 305 -1.32 -12.68 -21.81
N THR A 306 -1.12 -11.40 -21.52
CA THR A 306 -1.35 -10.28 -22.45
C THR A 306 -0.09 -9.51 -22.83
N ALA A 307 1.02 -9.69 -22.09
CA ALA A 307 2.26 -8.92 -22.27
C ALA A 307 2.83 -8.99 -23.68
N HIS A 308 2.69 -10.12 -24.37
CA HIS A 308 3.12 -10.28 -25.78
C HIS A 308 2.36 -9.39 -26.78
N LYS A 309 1.20 -8.85 -26.38
CA LYS A 309 0.39 -7.91 -27.16
C LYS A 309 0.71 -6.45 -26.84
N LEU A 310 1.41 -6.20 -25.73
CA LEU A 310 1.82 -4.86 -25.34
C LEU A 310 3.11 -4.49 -26.07
N LYS A 311 3.28 -3.21 -26.40
CA LYS A 311 4.57 -2.72 -26.89
C LYS A 311 5.63 -2.94 -25.79
N PRO A 312 6.86 -3.35 -26.13
CA PRO A 312 7.93 -3.45 -25.15
C PRO A 312 8.08 -2.12 -24.42
N TYR A 313 7.75 -2.10 -23.14
CA TYR A 313 8.10 -1.01 -22.24
C TYR A 313 9.35 -1.44 -21.47
N THR A 314 10.22 -0.49 -21.16
CA THR A 314 11.44 -0.77 -20.40
C THR A 314 11.69 0.41 -19.51
N PHE A 315 11.92 0.15 -18.23
CA PHE A 315 12.45 1.12 -17.28
C PHE A 315 13.97 1.04 -17.38
N PRO A 316 14.64 1.98 -18.09
CA PRO A 316 16.06 1.87 -18.41
C PRO A 316 16.97 2.06 -17.18
N ASN A 317 16.44 2.65 -16.10
CA ASN A 317 17.12 2.79 -14.83
C ASN A 317 16.08 2.71 -13.68
N VAL A 318 15.75 1.48 -13.29
CA VAL A 318 14.76 1.23 -12.23
C VAL A 318 15.22 1.74 -10.87
N SER A 319 16.52 1.65 -10.58
CA SER A 319 17.10 2.16 -9.34
C SER A 319 16.95 3.67 -9.24
N LYS A 320 17.22 4.41 -10.33
CA LYS A 320 16.96 5.86 -10.37
C LYS A 320 15.48 6.17 -10.24
N TRP A 321 14.64 5.49 -11.02
CA TRP A 321 13.19 5.67 -10.95
C TRP A 321 12.69 5.52 -9.51
N TRP A 322 13.14 4.50 -8.77
CA TRP A 322 12.70 4.21 -7.41
C TRP A 322 13.39 5.08 -6.34
N ASN A 323 14.72 5.08 -6.29
CA ASN A 323 15.49 5.72 -5.23
C ASN A 323 15.37 7.25 -5.29
N ASP A 324 15.34 7.82 -6.50
CA ASP A 324 15.26 9.28 -6.68
C ASP A 324 13.81 9.79 -6.62
N ALA A 325 12.82 8.90 -6.54
CA ALA A 325 11.39 9.26 -6.61
C ALA A 325 11.00 10.36 -5.61
N CYS A 326 11.63 10.34 -4.43
CA CYS A 326 11.33 11.24 -3.32
C CYS A 326 12.25 12.46 -3.30
N VAL A 327 13.31 12.48 -4.12
CA VAL A 327 14.34 13.54 -4.09
C VAL A 327 13.77 14.85 -4.58
N GLY A 328 14.06 15.94 -3.85
CA GLY A 328 13.64 17.29 -4.19
C GLY A 328 12.18 17.62 -3.86
N ARG A 329 11.37 16.63 -3.45
CA ARG A 329 10.00 16.87 -2.97
C ARG A 329 10.05 17.55 -1.60
N LYS A 330 9.27 18.63 -1.46
CA LYS A 330 9.22 19.46 -0.25
C LYS A 330 7.77 19.78 0.10
N LEU A 331 7.54 20.02 1.39
CA LEU A 331 6.30 20.59 1.86
C LEU A 331 6.25 22.08 1.53
N ARG A 332 5.05 22.65 1.55
CA ARG A 332 4.86 24.11 1.50
C ARG A 332 5.49 24.78 2.72
N TRP A 333 5.38 24.14 3.88
CA TRP A 333 6.05 24.59 5.09
C TRP A 333 7.55 24.28 5.03
N ASN A 334 8.37 25.31 5.21
CA ASN A 334 9.80 25.18 5.48
C ASN A 334 10.01 25.40 6.97
N SER A 335 10.65 24.46 7.65
CA SER A 335 11.13 24.69 9.01
C SER A 335 12.12 25.86 8.96
N VAL A 336 11.78 26.98 9.59
CA VAL A 336 12.75 28.04 9.85
C VAL A 336 13.66 27.48 10.94
N ASP A 337 14.97 27.41 10.65
CA ASP A 337 16.01 26.96 11.59
C ASP A 337 15.98 27.73 12.92
#